data_AF-A0A966KVU1-F1
#
_entry.id   AF-A0A966KVU1-F1
#
_cell.length_a   1.000
_cell.length_b   1.000
_cell.length_c   1.000
_cell.angle_alpha   90.00
_cell.angle_beta   90.00
_cell.angle_gamma   90.00
#
_symmetry.space_group_name_H-M   'P 1'
#
loop_
_entity.id
_entity.type
_entity.pdbx_description
1 polymer ?
#
loop_
_entity_poly.entity_id
_entity_poly.type
_entity_poly.pdbx_seq_one_letter_code
_entity_poly.pdbx_strand_id
1 'polypeptide(L)'
;MFIGNVLLLINIPLVGLFTRILLMPNWLLVPGILAISAVGVYSVHATTFDLMLMAGLGIAGYLLRKQGIPMAPLILGFVLGDLMEQNLRRALSITNGELGILGESPISKGLWMGVVTMLLVPPLYRRCTGAGLAAPRRAEHRLACQACHPRGRQAFFCYNLCALSIQGFKNLKLSQIVMSLMN
;
A
#
# COMPACT_ATOMS: atom_id res chain seq x y z
N MET A 1 -36.64 1.37 -8.64
CA MET A 1 -36.59 0.48 -7.44
C MET A 1 -36.32 -0.99 -7.78
N PHE A 2 -36.79 -1.54 -8.92
CA PHE A 2 -36.46 -2.93 -9.33
C PHE A 2 -35.01 -3.14 -9.80
N ILE A 3 -34.42 -2.19 -10.54
CA ILE A 3 -33.03 -2.31 -11.06
C ILE A 3 -31.98 -2.53 -9.95
N GLY A 4 -32.10 -1.84 -8.82
CA GLY A 4 -31.14 -1.99 -7.70
C GLY A 4 -31.19 -3.36 -7.02
N ASN A 5 -32.39 -3.93 -6.87
CA ASN A 5 -32.57 -5.29 -6.31
C ASN A 5 -32.06 -6.38 -7.26
N VAL A 6 -32.24 -6.19 -8.57
CA VAL A 6 -31.69 -7.10 -9.60
C VAL A 6 -30.17 -7.04 -9.65
N LEU A 7 -29.57 -5.85 -9.51
CA LEU A 7 -28.12 -5.67 -9.50
C LEU A 7 -27.44 -6.23 -8.22
N LEU A 8 -28.15 -6.21 -7.09
CA LEU A 8 -27.71 -6.88 -5.86
C LEU A 8 -27.75 -8.40 -6.00
N LEU A 9 -28.81 -8.94 -6.62
CA LEU A 9 -28.97 -10.39 -6.81
C LEU A 9 -27.91 -10.98 -7.75
N ILE A 10 -27.49 -10.23 -8.78
CA ILE A 10 -26.48 -10.68 -9.75
C ILE A 10 -25.05 -10.66 -9.19
N ASN A 11 -24.75 -9.80 -8.21
CA ASN A 11 -23.39 -9.66 -7.64
C ASN A 11 -22.98 -10.85 -6.76
N ILE A 12 -23.94 -11.45 -6.03
CA ILE A 12 -23.70 -12.54 -5.08
C ILE A 12 -23.06 -13.78 -5.74
N PRO A 13 -23.58 -14.32 -6.86
CA PRO A 13 -22.93 -15.45 -7.55
C PRO A 13 -21.62 -15.05 -8.25
N LEU A 14 -21.48 -13.80 -8.68
CA LEU A 14 -20.31 -13.31 -9.40
C LEU A 14 -19.05 -13.34 -8.50
N VAL A 15 -19.19 -12.89 -7.25
CA VAL A 15 -18.10 -12.97 -6.24
C VAL A 15 -17.66 -14.42 -5.99
N GLY A 16 -18.59 -15.37 -5.99
CA GLY A 16 -18.28 -16.79 -5.86
C GLY A 16 -17.45 -17.36 -7.02
N LEU A 17 -17.66 -16.86 -8.23
CA LEU A 17 -16.86 -17.25 -9.40
C LEU A 17 -15.45 -16.64 -9.35
N PHE A 18 -15.33 -15.35 -9.00
CA PHE A 18 -14.05 -14.66 -8.87
C PHE A 18 -13.16 -15.27 -7.79
N THR A 19 -13.73 -15.61 -6.63
CA THR A 19 -12.96 -16.25 -5.55
C THR A 19 -12.39 -17.61 -5.96
N ARG A 20 -13.11 -18.37 -6.80
CA ARG A 20 -12.63 -19.65 -7.35
C ARG A 20 -11.43 -19.51 -8.28
N ILE A 21 -11.36 -18.40 -9.03
CA ILE A 21 -10.22 -18.07 -9.89
C ILE A 21 -9.01 -17.66 -9.06
N LEU A 22 -9.21 -16.91 -7.96
CA LEU A 22 -8.13 -16.52 -7.04
C LEU A 22 -7.60 -17.68 -6.19
N LEU A 23 -8.36 -18.77 -6.02
CA LEU A 23 -7.97 -19.96 -5.26
C LEU A 23 -7.03 -20.90 -6.05
N MET A 24 -6.66 -20.55 -7.29
CA MET A 24 -5.66 -21.31 -8.05
C MET A 24 -4.33 -21.38 -7.29
N PRO A 25 -3.64 -22.54 -7.26
CA PRO A 25 -2.37 -22.67 -6.57
C PRO A 25 -1.32 -21.72 -7.14
N ASN A 26 -0.58 -21.06 -6.25
CA ASN A 26 0.34 -19.96 -6.56
C ASN A 26 1.47 -20.35 -7.54
N TRP A 27 1.80 -21.64 -7.63
CA TRP A 27 2.78 -22.16 -8.58
C TRP A 27 2.38 -21.97 -10.05
N LEU A 28 1.08 -21.88 -10.36
CA LEU A 28 0.60 -21.65 -11.73
C LEU A 28 0.36 -20.16 -12.02
N LEU A 29 -0.08 -19.41 -11.02
CA LEU A 29 -0.40 -17.98 -11.15
C LEU A 29 0.85 -17.14 -11.45
N VAL A 30 1.96 -17.37 -10.74
CA VAL A 30 3.19 -16.59 -10.90
C VAL A 30 3.74 -16.66 -12.33
N PRO A 31 4.01 -17.84 -12.93
CA PRO A 31 4.51 -17.91 -14.30
C PRO A 31 3.48 -17.43 -15.33
N GLY A 32 2.18 -17.64 -15.08
CA GLY A 32 1.12 -17.15 -15.98
C GLY A 32 1.07 -15.62 -16.06
N ILE A 33 1.10 -14.93 -14.91
CA ILE A 33 1.11 -13.46 -14.85
C ILE A 33 2.39 -12.91 -15.50
N LEU A 34 3.55 -13.55 -15.27
CA LEU A 34 4.80 -13.16 -15.89
C LEU A 34 4.78 -13.30 -17.42
N ALA A 35 4.25 -14.41 -17.94
CA ALA A 35 4.11 -14.60 -19.39
C ALA A 35 3.19 -13.56 -20.03
N ILE A 36 2.01 -13.33 -19.44
CA ILE A 36 1.04 -12.36 -19.96
C ILE A 36 1.61 -10.94 -19.92
N SER A 37 2.28 -10.55 -18.82
CA SER A 37 2.90 -9.23 -18.71
C SER A 37 4.06 -9.02 -19.68
N ALA A 38 4.89 -10.05 -19.92
CA ALA A 38 5.97 -9.98 -20.91
C ALA A 38 5.42 -9.77 -22.34
N VAL A 39 4.36 -10.51 -22.71
CA VAL A 39 3.68 -10.33 -24.01
C VAL A 39 3.04 -8.93 -24.10
N GLY A 40 2.43 -8.45 -23.01
CA GLY A 40 1.81 -7.14 -22.94
C GLY A 40 2.79 -5.99 -23.18
N VAL A 41 3.94 -5.99 -22.51
CA VAL A 41 4.98 -4.95 -22.68
C VAL A 41 5.55 -4.98 -24.10
N TYR A 42 5.82 -6.18 -24.63
CA TYR A 42 6.32 -6.33 -25.99
C TYR A 42 5.32 -5.80 -27.04
N SER A 43 4.02 -5.95 -26.80
CA SER A 43 2.97 -5.48 -27.72
C SER A 43 2.83 -3.96 -27.79
N VAL A 44 3.17 -3.21 -26.74
CA VAL A 44 2.95 -1.74 -26.70
C VAL A 44 4.06 -1.00 -27.43
N HIS A 45 5.31 -1.37 -27.18
CA HIS A 45 6.45 -0.60 -27.67
C HIS A 45 7.24 -1.33 -28.77
N ALA A 46 7.03 -2.63 -28.98
CA ALA A 46 7.78 -3.47 -29.93
C ALA A 46 9.32 -3.34 -29.82
N THR A 47 9.83 -2.80 -28.71
CA THR A 47 11.25 -2.65 -28.44
C THR A 47 11.75 -3.75 -27.51
N THR A 48 12.98 -4.18 -27.72
CA THR A 48 13.66 -5.13 -26.83
C THR A 48 14.13 -4.47 -25.54
N PHE A 49 14.27 -3.15 -25.52
CA PHE A 49 14.70 -2.38 -24.35
C PHE A 49 13.66 -2.44 -23.23
N ASP A 50 12.38 -2.23 -23.54
CA ASP A 50 11.30 -2.29 -22.53
C ASP A 50 11.15 -3.69 -21.94
N LEU A 51 11.38 -4.73 -22.75
CA LEU A 51 11.36 -6.11 -22.30
C LEU A 51 12.53 -6.42 -21.34
N MET A 52 13.73 -5.89 -21.63
CA MET A 52 14.89 -6.03 -20.76
C MET A 52 14.73 -5.22 -19.46
N LEU A 53 14.14 -4.02 -19.52
CA LEU A 53 13.81 -3.21 -18.36
C LEU A 53 12.78 -3.91 -17.46
N MET A 54 11.71 -4.46 -18.06
CA MET A 54 10.67 -5.22 -17.36
C MET A 54 11.25 -6.46 -16.66
N ALA A 55 12.11 -7.23 -17.35
CA ALA A 55 12.80 -8.36 -16.76
C ALA A 55 13.73 -7.92 -15.60
N GLY A 56 14.49 -6.84 -15.78
CA GLY A 56 15.36 -6.28 -14.76
C GLY A 56 14.62 -5.82 -13.50
N LEU A 57 13.52 -5.07 -13.68
CA LEU A 57 12.66 -4.62 -12.58
C LEU A 57 11.94 -5.79 -11.89
N GLY A 58 11.53 -6.82 -12.63
CA GLY A 58 10.96 -8.04 -12.07
C GLY A 58 11.94 -8.78 -11.15
N ILE A 59 13.19 -8.92 -11.58
CA ILE A 59 14.27 -9.52 -10.77
C ILE A 59 14.56 -8.65 -9.55
N ALA A 60 14.68 -7.32 -9.71
CA ALA A 60 14.86 -6.41 -8.60
C ALA A 60 13.72 -6.54 -7.57
N GLY A 61 12.46 -6.56 -8.01
CA GLY A 61 11.30 -6.77 -7.14
C GLY A 61 11.35 -8.11 -6.38
N TYR A 62 11.80 -9.19 -7.03
CA TYR A 62 12.00 -10.48 -6.37
C TYR A 62 13.10 -10.42 -5.29
N LEU A 63 14.19 -9.70 -5.54
CA LEU A 63 15.27 -9.49 -4.56
C LEU A 63 14.77 -8.69 -3.35
N LEU A 64 14.01 -7.61 -3.58
CA LEU A 64 13.42 -6.82 -2.50
C LEU A 64 12.43 -7.65 -1.66
N ARG A 65 11.73 -8.60 -2.29
CA ARG A 65 10.86 -9.56 -1.58
C ARG A 65 11.67 -10.47 -0.67
N LYS A 66 12.83 -10.95 -1.16
CA LYS A 66 13.74 -11.81 -0.39
C LYS A 66 14.31 -11.09 0.83
N GLN A 67 14.47 -9.76 0.76
CA GLN A 67 14.93 -8.93 1.88
C GLN A 67 13.81 -8.61 2.90
N GLY A 68 12.57 -9.02 2.66
CA GLY A 68 11.46 -8.78 3.58
C GLY A 68 10.93 -7.34 3.54
N ILE A 69 11.27 -6.57 2.50
CA ILE A 69 10.68 -5.25 2.27
C ILE A 69 9.25 -5.45 1.77
N PRO A 70 8.24 -4.83 2.39
CA PRO A 70 6.86 -4.94 1.92
C PRO A 70 6.72 -4.33 0.52
N MET A 71 5.96 -5.00 -0.36
CA MET A 71 5.71 -4.52 -1.73
C MET A 71 4.82 -3.28 -1.78
N ALA A 72 3.93 -3.11 -0.79
CA ALA A 72 2.97 -2.02 -0.77
C ALA A 72 3.63 -0.61 -0.76
N PRO A 73 4.65 -0.34 0.09
CA PRO A 73 5.35 0.94 0.06
C PRO A 73 6.14 1.22 -1.22
N LEU A 74 6.62 0.19 -1.93
CA LEU A 74 7.32 0.36 -3.21
C LEU A 74 6.37 0.91 -4.28
N ILE A 75 5.19 0.29 -4.42
CA ILE A 75 4.18 0.73 -5.38
C ILE A 75 3.69 2.13 -5.01
N LEU A 76 3.45 2.38 -3.72
CA LEU A 76 3.05 3.70 -3.24
C LEU A 76 4.13 4.76 -3.55
N GLY A 77 5.40 4.46 -3.28
CA GLY A 77 6.52 5.35 -3.58
C GLY A 77 6.68 5.62 -5.08
N PHE A 78 6.48 4.61 -5.92
CA PHE A 78 6.56 4.76 -7.38
C PHE A 78 5.46 5.69 -7.91
N VAL A 79 4.21 5.49 -7.48
CA VAL A 79 3.08 6.33 -7.87
C VAL A 79 3.23 7.76 -7.33
N LEU A 80 3.65 7.90 -6.07
CA LEU A 80 3.90 9.24 -5.48
C LEU A 80 5.08 9.95 -6.14
N GLY A 81 6.09 9.21 -6.60
CA GLY A 81 7.24 9.75 -7.31
C GLY A 81 6.86 10.43 -8.62
N ASP A 82 6.05 9.78 -9.45
CA ASP A 82 5.53 10.36 -10.70
C ASP A 82 4.71 11.64 -10.44
N LEU A 83 3.83 11.59 -9.43
CA LEU A 83 3.08 12.77 -9.00
C LEU A 83 4.00 13.89 -8.52
N MET A 84 5.05 13.57 -7.76
CA MET A 84 6.00 14.56 -7.25
C MET A 84 6.77 15.24 -8.38
N GLU A 85 7.27 14.47 -9.35
CA GLU A 85 7.99 14.97 -10.52
C GLU A 85 7.10 15.88 -11.39
N GLN A 86 5.85 15.49 -11.62
CA GLN A 86 4.89 16.30 -12.36
C GLN A 86 4.60 17.63 -11.66
N ASN A 87 4.42 17.61 -10.34
CA ASN A 87 4.20 18.84 -9.56
C ASN A 87 5.46 19.72 -9.52
N LEU A 88 6.65 19.13 -9.41
CA LEU A 88 7.92 19.84 -9.47
C LEU A 88 8.11 20.53 -10.82
N ARG A 89 7.86 19.83 -11.93
CA ARG A 89 7.92 20.41 -13.28
C ARG A 89 6.92 21.55 -13.47
N ARG A 90 5.69 21.38 -12.98
CA ARG A 90 4.68 22.46 -13.01
C ARG A 90 5.14 23.68 -12.22
N ALA A 91 5.64 23.50 -11.01
CA ALA A 91 6.13 24.59 -10.17
C ALA A 91 7.29 25.36 -10.84
N LEU A 92 8.24 24.64 -11.45
CA LEU A 92 9.38 25.24 -12.18
C LEU A 92 8.95 25.95 -13.46
N SER A 93 7.95 25.43 -14.17
CA SER A 93 7.41 26.08 -15.38
C SER A 93 6.69 27.40 -15.07
N ILE A 94 6.01 27.49 -13.92
CA ILE A 94 5.32 28.72 -13.50
C ILE A 94 6.33 29.79 -13.05
N THR A 95 7.48 29.36 -12.51
CA THR A 95 8.47 30.25 -11.89
C THR A 95 9.70 30.50 -12.77
N ASN A 96 9.63 30.20 -14.06
CA ASN A 96 10.74 30.40 -15.01
C ASN A 96 12.10 29.82 -14.53
N GLY A 97 12.08 28.68 -13.82
CA GLY A 97 13.29 27.96 -13.43
C GLY A 97 13.99 28.40 -12.13
N GLU A 98 13.46 29.35 -11.35
CA GLU A 98 14.02 29.66 -10.03
C GLU A 98 13.70 28.58 -8.99
N LEU A 99 14.72 27.80 -8.59
CA LEU A 99 14.63 26.76 -7.54
C LEU A 99 14.42 27.33 -6.13
N GLY A 100 14.66 28.63 -5.93
CA GLY A 100 14.52 29.31 -4.63
C GLY A 100 13.10 29.26 -4.07
N ILE A 101 12.08 29.16 -4.93
CA ILE A 101 10.67 29.25 -4.52
C ILE A 101 10.17 28.04 -3.73
N LEU A 102 10.85 26.89 -3.87
CA LEU A 102 10.55 25.68 -3.10
C LEU A 102 10.91 25.84 -1.62
N GLY A 103 11.86 26.72 -1.28
CA GLY A 103 12.28 26.99 0.09
C GLY A 103 11.82 28.35 0.63
N GLU A 104 11.62 29.33 -0.23
CA GLU A 104 11.24 30.69 0.19
C GLU A 104 9.76 30.84 0.52
N SER A 105 8.88 30.10 -0.19
CA SER A 105 7.44 30.23 -0.04
C SER A 105 6.98 29.94 1.40
N PRO A 106 6.22 30.84 2.05
CA PRO A 106 5.77 30.68 3.44
C PRO A 106 4.95 29.41 3.65
N ILE A 107 4.24 28.95 2.61
CA ILE A 107 3.45 27.72 2.63
C ILE A 107 4.36 26.47 2.67
N SER A 108 5.46 26.48 1.91
CA SER A 108 6.43 25.38 1.90
C SER A 108 7.16 25.26 3.24
N LYS A 109 7.59 26.39 3.81
CA LYS A 109 8.17 26.45 5.17
C LYS A 109 7.22 25.88 6.24
N GLY A 110 5.93 26.22 6.16
CA GLY A 110 4.91 25.66 7.05
C GLY A 110 4.75 24.14 6.91
N LEU A 111 4.74 23.62 5.68
CA LEU A 111 4.64 22.19 5.41
C LEU A 111 5.86 21.41 5.93
N TRP A 112 7.06 21.92 5.67
CA TRP A 112 8.31 21.34 6.18
C TRP A 112 8.35 21.33 7.71
N MET A 113 7.94 22.42 8.36
CA MET A 113 7.81 22.47 9.82
C MET A 113 6.81 21.44 10.33
N GLY A 114 5.67 21.27 9.66
CA GLY A 114 4.66 20.26 9.99
C GLY A 114 5.18 18.83 9.90
N VAL A 115 5.91 18.50 8.82
CA VAL A 115 6.54 17.18 8.63
C VAL A 115 7.59 16.93 9.71
N VAL A 116 8.47 17.90 9.98
CA VAL A 116 9.49 17.80 11.03
C VAL A 116 8.85 17.62 12.41
N THR A 117 7.78 18.37 12.70
CA THR A 117 7.03 18.26 13.96
C THR A 117 6.38 16.89 14.09
N MET A 118 5.68 16.41 13.05
CA MET A 118 5.04 15.10 13.07
C MET A 118 6.05 13.95 13.20
N LEU A 119 7.26 14.11 12.65
CA LEU A 119 8.33 13.13 12.75
C LEU A 119 9.06 13.16 14.11
N LEU A 120 9.18 14.35 14.74
CA LEU A 120 9.85 14.54 16.03
C LEU A 120 8.95 14.26 17.24
N VAL A 121 7.64 14.48 17.14
CA VAL A 121 6.69 14.26 18.25
C VAL A 121 6.70 12.80 18.76
N PRO A 122 6.63 11.76 17.91
CA PRO A 122 6.68 10.37 18.37
C PRO A 122 7.99 9.98 19.10
N PRO A 123 9.20 10.30 18.60
CA PRO A 123 10.45 9.97 19.30
C PRO A 123 10.70 10.85 20.53
N LEU A 124 10.30 12.12 20.57
CA LEU A 124 10.39 12.94 21.79
C LEU A 124 9.44 12.43 22.87
N TYR A 125 8.20 12.11 22.51
CA TYR A 125 7.22 11.54 23.44
C TYR A 125 7.71 10.21 24.01
N ARG A 126 8.35 9.36 23.19
CA ARG A 126 8.95 8.08 23.59
C ARG A 126 10.31 8.19 24.29
N ARG A 127 10.93 9.38 24.33
CA ARG A 127 12.12 9.67 25.16
C ARG A 127 11.72 10.18 26.54
N CYS A 128 10.65 10.98 26.63
CA CYS A 128 10.11 11.44 27.93
C CYS A 128 9.29 10.36 28.64
N THR A 129 8.58 9.51 27.92
CA THR A 129 8.04 8.26 28.46
C THR A 129 9.09 7.16 28.23
N GLY A 130 9.81 6.72 29.27
CA GLY A 130 10.85 5.69 29.20
C GLY A 130 10.33 4.29 28.82
N ALA A 131 9.73 4.15 27.63
CA ALA A 131 9.15 2.93 27.11
C ALA A 131 9.75 2.65 25.72
N GLY A 132 10.66 1.69 25.71
CA GLY A 132 11.40 1.24 24.53
C GLY A 132 10.50 0.96 23.32
N LEU A 133 10.88 1.56 22.19
CA LEU A 133 10.37 1.24 20.87
C LEU A 133 10.96 -0.09 20.40
N ALA A 134 10.23 -1.18 20.61
CA ALA A 134 10.34 -2.32 19.72
C ALA A 134 9.11 -2.35 18.81
N ALA A 135 9.34 -2.31 17.52
CA ALA A 135 8.37 -2.12 16.45
C ALA A 135 7.26 -3.20 16.40
N PRO A 136 5.99 -2.85 16.10
CA PRO A 136 4.96 -3.84 15.84
C PRO A 136 5.06 -4.23 14.35
N ARG A 137 6.02 -5.10 14.01
CA ARG A 137 6.01 -5.77 12.69
C ARG A 137 6.25 -7.27 12.75
N ARG A 138 6.36 -7.85 13.96
CA ARG A 138 6.66 -9.29 14.17
C ARG A 138 5.56 -10.07 14.91
N ALA A 139 4.58 -9.40 15.54
CA ALA A 139 3.52 -10.06 16.31
C ALA A 139 2.34 -10.55 15.45
N GLU A 140 1.90 -9.77 14.45
CA GLU A 140 0.79 -10.17 13.55
C GLU A 140 1.11 -11.41 12.71
N HIS A 141 2.39 -11.67 12.42
CA HIS A 141 2.80 -12.78 11.56
C HIS A 141 2.91 -14.13 12.28
N ARG A 142 3.06 -14.16 13.62
CA ARG A 142 3.06 -15.42 14.41
C ARG A 142 1.66 -15.88 14.79
N LEU A 143 0.75 -14.96 15.12
CA LEU A 143 -0.63 -15.29 15.49
C LEU A 143 -1.46 -15.84 14.32
N ALA A 144 -1.18 -15.39 13.08
CA ALA A 144 -1.85 -15.92 11.88
C ALA A 144 -1.39 -17.34 11.48
N CYS A 145 -0.14 -17.71 11.79
CA CYS A 145 0.37 -19.06 11.47
C CYS A 145 -0.04 -20.12 12.49
N GLN A 146 -0.23 -19.78 13.77
CA GLN A 146 -0.49 -20.78 14.81
C GLN A 146 -1.94 -21.29 14.83
N ALA A 147 -2.86 -20.61 14.13
CA ALA A 147 -4.26 -21.04 14.02
C ALA A 147 -4.59 -21.83 12.73
N CYS A 148 -3.64 -22.01 11.80
CA CYS A 148 -3.92 -22.53 10.44
C CYS A 148 -3.32 -23.92 10.17
N HIS A 149 -3.57 -24.87 11.07
CA HIS A 149 -3.39 -26.31 10.82
C HIS A 149 -4.48 -27.04 11.63
N PRO A 150 -5.42 -27.85 11.09
CA PRO A 150 -5.40 -28.62 9.84
C PRO A 150 -6.70 -28.58 8.96
N ARG A 151 -6.60 -29.21 7.78
CA ARG A 151 -7.63 -29.86 6.92
C ARG A 151 -9.01 -29.21 6.75
N GLY A 152 -9.21 -28.71 5.52
CA GLY A 152 -10.35 -29.08 4.69
C GLY A 152 -11.73 -28.59 5.13
N ARG A 153 -12.19 -27.50 4.50
CA ARG A 153 -13.60 -27.07 4.34
C ARG A 153 -14.13 -25.92 5.22
N GLN A 154 -13.34 -25.29 6.11
CA GLN A 154 -13.78 -24.14 6.95
C GLN A 154 -12.98 -22.81 6.81
N ALA A 155 -12.16 -22.64 5.76
CA ALA A 155 -11.34 -21.44 5.58
C ALA A 155 -12.13 -20.11 5.39
N PHE A 156 -13.40 -20.17 4.99
CA PHE A 156 -14.18 -18.98 4.65
C PHE A 156 -14.68 -18.19 5.86
N PHE A 157 -14.91 -18.86 7.01
CA PHE A 157 -15.45 -18.21 8.22
C PHE A 157 -14.39 -17.40 8.98
N CYS A 158 -13.11 -17.75 8.83
CA CYS A 158 -11.99 -17.10 9.52
C CYS A 158 -11.63 -15.72 8.92
N TYR A 159 -11.96 -15.48 7.65
CA TYR A 159 -11.65 -14.22 6.96
C TYR A 159 -12.58 -13.07 7.40
N ASN A 160 -13.87 -13.37 7.62
CA ASN A 160 -14.89 -12.36 7.91
C ASN A 160 -14.79 -11.82 9.36
N LEU A 161 -14.34 -12.64 10.31
CA LEU A 161 -14.09 -12.21 11.69
C LEU A 161 -12.80 -11.39 11.84
N CYS A 162 -11.79 -11.66 10.99
CA CYS A 162 -10.50 -10.96 11.06
C CYS A 162 -10.55 -9.56 10.43
N ALA A 163 -11.34 -9.37 9.37
CA ALA A 163 -11.55 -8.05 8.75
C ALA A 163 -12.30 -7.06 9.67
N LEU A 164 -13.22 -7.54 10.51
CA LEU A 164 -14.03 -6.68 11.38
C LEU A 164 -13.23 -6.04 12.54
N SER A 165 -12.11 -6.65 12.95
CA SER A 165 -11.27 -6.15 14.05
C SER A 165 -10.35 -5.00 13.65
N ILE A 166 -10.06 -4.82 12.36
CA ILE A 166 -9.09 -3.81 11.87
C ILE A 166 -9.75 -2.43 11.70
N GLN A 167 -11.05 -2.39 11.39
CA GLN A 167 -11.78 -1.13 11.19
C GLN A 167 -12.19 -0.42 12.49
N GLY A 168 -12.35 -1.17 13.60
CA GLY A 168 -12.76 -0.63 14.90
C GLY A 168 -11.68 0.17 15.64
N PHE A 169 -10.39 -0.12 15.42
CA PHE A 169 -9.32 0.46 16.23
C PHE A 169 -8.75 1.80 15.68
N LYS A 170 -9.00 2.12 14.40
CA LYS A 170 -8.52 3.36 13.78
C LYS A 170 -9.38 4.58 14.12
N ASN A 171 -10.67 4.38 14.36
CA ASN A 171 -11.62 5.47 14.63
C ASN A 171 -11.64 5.92 16.11
N LEU A 172 -11.28 5.05 17.06
CA LEU A 172 -11.34 5.38 18.50
C LEU A 172 -10.14 6.22 18.98
N LYS A 173 -8.93 5.95 18.49
CA LYS A 173 -7.72 6.73 18.89
C LYS A 173 -7.63 8.09 18.22
N LEU A 174 -8.19 8.28 17.02
CA LEU A 174 -8.15 9.57 16.34
C LEU A 174 -9.10 10.59 16.99
N SER A 175 -10.28 10.14 17.46
CA SER A 175 -11.24 11.02 18.14
C SER A 175 -10.75 11.48 19.52
N GLN A 176 -10.15 10.59 20.32
CA GLN A 176 -9.61 10.96 21.65
C GLN A 176 -8.41 11.92 21.59
N ILE A 177 -7.61 11.86 20.52
CA ILE A 177 -6.46 12.76 20.34
C ILE A 177 -6.91 14.16 19.87
N VAL A 178 -7.95 14.25 19.02
CA VAL A 178 -8.51 15.55 18.61
C VAL A 178 -9.27 16.22 19.77
N MET A 179 -9.96 15.45 20.61
CA MET A 179 -10.71 16.01 21.75
C MET A 179 -9.81 16.51 22.88
N SER A 180 -8.62 15.94 23.06
CA SER A 180 -7.64 16.37 24.08
C SER A 180 -6.76 17.56 23.64
N LEU A 181 -6.83 17.97 22.36
CA LEU A 181 -6.06 19.09 21.81
C LEU A 181 -6.91 20.37 21.68
N MET A 182 -8.21 20.27 21.92
CA MET A 182 -9.19 21.35 21.73
C MET A 182 -9.87 21.79 23.04
N ASN A 183 -9.41 21.29 24.19
CA ASN A 183 -9.76 21.69 25.56
C ASN A 183 -8.49 21.83 26.39
#